data_AF-A0A965P5Y2-F1
#
_entry.id   AF-A0A965P5Y2-F1
#
_cell.length_a   1.000
_cell.length_b   1.000
_cell.length_c   1.000
_cell.angle_alpha   90.00
_cell.angle_beta   90.00
_cell.angle_gamma   90.00
#
_symmetry.space_group_name_H-M   'P 1'
#
loop_
_entity.id
_entity.type
_entity.pdbx_description
1 polymer ?
#
loop_
_entity_poly.entity_id
_entity_poly.type
_entity_poly.pdbx_seq_one_letter_code
_entity_poly.pdbx_strand_id
1 'polypeptide(L)'
;MQYELTDEYIAEARKRAYRYQGQWTGTAGSLAADVARLLIERKRMQGFITDLEDSNAQLRAAVENRLAGGCCDGGKCHTTDDAPDRWKEITQASAEKYNAERAEPEQEIPVDWILQGQKEMEAHGDDIRWAGDSIIADKSNVTPAEKLLMDALDVVRDRRPKYGGPRHHFKRTIGMINAAFADVLKRPLTESDWAIFMTFDKVARFLGPNKTADGPIDLAGYAACLAECESAEAV
;
A
#
# COMPACT_ATOMS: atom_id res chain seq x y z
N MET A 1 -28.87 -9.65 10.77
CA MET A 1 -28.69 -8.69 11.88
C MET A 1 -28.10 -7.43 11.28
N GLN A 2 -28.89 -6.39 11.07
CA GLN A 2 -28.38 -5.08 10.64
C GLN A 2 -27.75 -4.42 11.87
N TYR A 3 -26.45 -4.15 11.81
CA TYR A 3 -25.79 -3.32 12.81
C TYR A 3 -25.93 -1.86 12.39
N GLU A 4 -26.66 -1.06 13.15
CA GLU A 4 -26.64 0.38 12.99
C GLU A 4 -25.29 0.92 13.45
N LEU A 5 -24.49 1.42 12.50
CA LEU A 5 -23.21 2.06 12.77
C LEU A 5 -23.46 3.54 13.12
N THR A 6 -23.74 3.80 14.40
CA THR A 6 -23.95 5.16 14.89
C THR A 6 -22.68 6.00 14.76
N ASP A 7 -22.83 7.32 14.66
CA ASP A 7 -21.67 8.23 14.58
C ASP A 7 -20.80 8.17 15.84
N GLU A 8 -21.41 7.90 17.00
CA GLU A 8 -20.70 7.68 18.26
C GLU A 8 -19.81 6.42 18.20
N TYR A 9 -20.35 5.30 17.70
CA TYR A 9 -19.58 4.07 17.51
C TYR A 9 -18.40 4.28 16.56
N ILE A 10 -18.60 5.06 15.49
CA ILE A 10 -17.58 5.37 14.50
C ILE A 10 -16.49 6.26 15.08
N ALA A 11 -16.85 7.26 15.88
CA ALA A 11 -15.90 8.09 16.62
C ALA A 11 -15.08 7.24 17.60
N GLU A 12 -15.71 6.29 18.29
CA GLU A 12 -15.03 5.38 19.21
C GLU A 12 -14.09 4.41 18.47
N ALA A 13 -14.55 3.82 17.38
CA ALA A 13 -13.74 2.95 16.52
C ALA A 13 -12.52 3.68 15.98
N ARG A 14 -12.69 4.95 15.56
CA ARG A 14 -11.60 5.83 15.15
C ARG A 14 -10.60 6.07 16.28
N LYS A 15 -11.08 6.36 17.50
CA LYS A 15 -10.21 6.56 18.66
C LYS A 15 -9.42 5.30 19.01
N ARG A 16 -10.03 4.12 18.93
CA ARG A 16 -9.34 2.83 19.09
C ARG A 16 -8.29 2.63 18.01
N ALA A 17 -8.64 2.84 16.74
CA ALA A 17 -7.71 2.73 15.63
C ALA A 17 -6.48 3.63 15.82
N TYR A 18 -6.68 4.92 16.12
CA TYR A 18 -5.57 5.85 16.36
C TYR A 18 -4.74 5.52 17.59
N ARG A 19 -5.33 4.91 18.63
CA ARG A 19 -4.58 4.47 19.82
C ARG A 19 -3.56 3.37 19.50
N TYR A 20 -3.87 2.50 18.55
CA TYR A 20 -3.00 1.40 18.13
C TYR A 20 -2.18 1.74 16.89
N GLN A 21 -2.49 2.84 16.19
CA GLN A 21 -1.67 3.40 15.13
C GLN A 21 -0.34 3.88 15.73
N GLY A 22 0.74 3.16 15.43
CA GLY A 22 2.07 3.38 16.03
C GLY A 22 2.61 2.17 16.78
N GLN A 23 1.76 1.19 17.11
CA GLN A 23 2.21 -0.14 17.52
C GLN A 23 2.51 -0.96 16.26
N TRP A 24 3.64 -0.64 15.61
CA TRP A 24 4.07 -1.23 14.33
C TRP A 24 4.49 -2.71 14.44
N THR A 25 4.32 -3.34 15.59
CA THR A 25 4.64 -4.75 15.81
C THR A 25 3.36 -5.51 16.19
N GLY A 26 2.90 -6.37 15.26
CA GLY A 26 1.79 -7.29 15.47
C GLY A 26 0.52 -6.98 14.67
N THR A 27 -0.36 -7.99 14.60
CA THR A 27 -1.63 -7.99 13.84
C THR A 27 -2.57 -6.86 14.24
N ALA A 28 -2.49 -6.38 15.48
CA ALA A 28 -3.34 -5.31 15.99
C ALA A 28 -3.04 -3.95 15.35
N GLY A 29 -1.78 -3.65 15.02
CA GLY A 29 -1.38 -2.39 14.38
C GLY A 29 -1.84 -2.30 12.94
N SER A 30 -1.64 -3.38 12.16
CA SER A 30 -2.12 -3.46 10.76
C SER A 30 -3.64 -3.36 10.69
N LEU A 31 -4.36 -4.08 11.57
CA LEU A 31 -5.83 -4.00 11.62
C LEU A 31 -6.31 -2.59 11.97
N ALA A 32 -5.63 -1.89 12.89
CA ALA A 32 -5.96 -0.51 13.23
C ALA A 32 -5.78 0.46 12.05
N ALA A 33 -4.72 0.27 11.26
CA ALA A 33 -4.48 1.05 10.04
C ALA A 33 -5.59 0.81 8.99
N ASP A 34 -5.99 -0.44 8.77
CA ASP A 34 -7.06 -0.79 7.84
C ASP A 34 -8.40 -0.21 8.30
N VAL A 35 -8.72 -0.29 9.59
CA VAL A 35 -9.93 0.34 10.16
C VAL A 35 -9.90 1.85 9.96
N ALA A 36 -8.76 2.52 10.20
CA ALA A 36 -8.64 3.95 9.98
C ALA A 36 -8.88 4.32 8.50
N ARG A 37 -8.34 3.54 7.56
CA ARG A 37 -8.55 3.72 6.12
C ARG A 37 -10.02 3.56 5.74
N LEU A 38 -10.69 2.50 6.21
CA LEU A 38 -12.11 2.26 5.96
C LEU A 38 -12.99 3.40 6.50
N LEU A 39 -12.64 3.97 7.65
CA LEU A 39 -13.37 5.10 8.24
C LEU A 39 -13.21 6.40 7.41
N ILE A 40 -12.05 6.60 6.77
CA ILE A 40 -11.81 7.73 5.85
C ILE A 40 -12.63 7.54 4.58
N GLU A 41 -12.58 6.35 3.98
CA GLU A 41 -13.34 6.05 2.76
C GLU A 41 -14.85 6.15 2.99
N ARG A 42 -15.37 5.70 4.14
CA ARG A 42 -16.78 5.93 4.50
C ARG A 42 -17.12 7.42 4.50
N LYS A 43 -16.31 8.26 5.14
CA LYS A 43 -16.55 9.71 5.19
C LYS A 43 -16.57 10.32 3.78
N ARG A 44 -15.68 9.86 2.90
CA ARG A 44 -15.65 10.28 1.50
C ARG A 44 -16.92 9.88 0.75
N MET A 45 -17.37 8.63 0.90
CA MET A 45 -18.62 8.15 0.29
C MET A 45 -19.83 8.92 0.80
N GLN A 46 -19.89 9.25 2.09
CA GLN A 46 -20.95 10.08 2.65
C GLN A 46 -20.97 11.48 2.02
N GLY A 47 -19.80 12.09 1.79
CA GLY A 47 -19.72 13.35 1.05
C GLY A 47 -20.30 13.26 -0.35
N PHE A 48 -19.94 12.22 -1.10
CA PHE A 48 -20.49 12.01 -2.45
C PHE A 48 -22.01 11.78 -2.46
N ILE A 49 -22.55 11.09 -1.44
CA ILE A 49 -24.01 10.91 -1.31
C ILE A 49 -24.68 12.27 -1.11
N THR A 50 -24.15 13.11 -0.21
CA THR A 50 -24.69 14.47 0.00
C THR A 50 -24.63 15.30 -1.28
N ASP A 51 -23.52 15.29 -2.01
CA ASP A 51 -23.39 16.03 -3.28
C ASP A 51 -24.42 15.56 -4.34
N LEU A 52 -24.69 14.25 -4.39
CA LEU A 52 -25.69 13.67 -5.28
C LEU A 52 -27.13 14.04 -4.86
N GLU A 53 -27.41 14.08 -3.55
CA GLU A 53 -28.70 14.51 -3.02
C GLU A 53 -28.97 15.98 -3.34
N ASP A 54 -27.96 16.84 -3.17
CA ASP A 54 -28.04 18.26 -3.53
C ASP A 54 -28.26 18.44 -5.04
N SER A 55 -27.53 17.69 -5.87
CA SER A 55 -27.71 17.70 -7.33
C SER A 55 -29.12 17.26 -7.73
N ASN A 56 -29.64 16.21 -7.09
CA ASN A 56 -31.02 15.75 -7.31
C ASN A 56 -32.06 16.77 -6.86
N ALA A 57 -31.82 17.46 -5.75
CA ALA A 57 -32.70 18.52 -5.27
C ALA A 57 -32.75 19.69 -6.26
N GLN A 58 -31.59 20.09 -6.82
CA GLN A 58 -31.51 21.12 -7.87
C GLN A 58 -32.26 20.69 -9.14
N LEU A 59 -32.13 19.44 -9.57
CA LEU A 59 -32.87 18.91 -10.72
C LEU A 59 -34.37 18.94 -10.50
N ARG A 60 -34.83 18.54 -9.31
CA ARG A 60 -36.26 18.60 -8.94
C ARG A 60 -36.78 20.03 -8.96
N ALA A 61 -36.06 20.97 -8.36
CA ALA A 61 -36.42 22.39 -8.39
C ALA A 61 -36.45 22.96 -9.82
N ALA A 62 -35.50 22.57 -10.68
CA ALA A 62 -35.50 22.96 -12.08
C ALA A 62 -36.70 22.41 -12.86
N VAL A 63 -37.10 21.16 -12.59
CA VAL A 63 -38.31 20.55 -13.16
C VAL A 63 -39.56 21.27 -12.67
N GLU A 64 -39.68 21.52 -11.38
CA GLU A 64 -40.81 22.26 -10.79
C GLU A 64 -40.93 23.67 -11.36
N ASN A 65 -39.82 24.41 -11.48
CA ASN A 65 -39.80 25.73 -12.10
C ASN A 65 -40.26 25.69 -13.57
N ARG A 66 -39.87 24.66 -14.33
CA ARG A 66 -40.34 24.47 -15.71
C ARG A 66 -41.83 24.17 -15.78
N LEU A 67 -42.37 23.41 -14.82
CA LEU A 67 -43.79 23.09 -14.74
C LEU A 67 -44.62 24.30 -14.28
N ALA A 68 -44.13 25.06 -13.29
CA ALA A 68 -44.79 26.24 -12.74
C ALA A 68 -44.74 27.45 -13.67
N GLY A 69 -43.65 27.61 -14.42
CA GLY A 69 -43.45 28.71 -15.35
C GLY A 69 -44.39 28.72 -16.55
N GLY A 70 -45.28 27.74 -16.68
CA GLY A 70 -46.19 27.59 -17.82
C GLY A 70 -45.37 27.48 -19.10
N CYS A 71 -45.14 26.26 -19.60
CA CYS A 71 -44.35 26.03 -20.82
C CYS A 71 -44.82 26.80 -22.08
N CYS A 72 -45.93 27.55 -21.99
CA CYS A 72 -46.51 28.41 -23.01
C CYS A 72 -47.67 29.21 -22.41
N ASP A 73 -47.72 30.52 -22.64
CA ASP A 73 -48.93 31.34 -22.52
C ASP A 73 -50.08 30.64 -23.27
N GLY A 74 -51.00 29.99 -22.54
CA GLY A 74 -52.19 29.35 -23.11
C GLY A 74 -52.20 27.82 -23.19
N GLY A 75 -51.30 27.09 -22.53
CA GLY A 75 -51.48 25.64 -22.29
C GLY A 75 -51.39 24.75 -23.53
N LYS A 76 -50.88 25.25 -24.66
CA LYS A 76 -50.49 24.44 -25.81
C LYS A 76 -49.00 24.14 -25.72
N CYS A 77 -48.63 23.24 -24.80
CA CYS A 77 -47.40 22.49 -25.02
C CYS A 77 -47.58 21.85 -26.39
N HIS A 78 -46.72 22.23 -27.34
CA HIS A 78 -46.70 21.64 -28.66
C HIS A 78 -46.44 20.14 -28.47
N THR A 79 -47.51 19.37 -28.29
CA THR A 79 -47.64 18.03 -28.84
C THR A 79 -47.66 18.23 -30.34
N THR A 80 -46.53 18.67 -30.91
CA THR A 80 -46.32 18.42 -32.31
C THR A 80 -46.33 16.91 -32.38
N ASP A 81 -47.31 16.37 -33.09
CA ASP A 81 -47.31 14.96 -33.51
C ASP A 81 -46.02 14.60 -34.30
N ASP A 82 -45.13 15.58 -34.54
CA ASP A 82 -43.74 15.47 -35.02
C ASP A 82 -42.68 15.14 -33.93
N ALA A 83 -43.07 15.05 -32.64
CA ALA A 83 -42.16 14.66 -31.55
C ALA A 83 -41.52 13.25 -31.67
N PRO A 84 -42.15 12.23 -32.31
CA PRO A 84 -41.49 10.94 -32.48
C PRO A 84 -40.20 11.06 -33.28
N ASP A 85 -40.15 11.94 -34.27
CA ASP A 85 -39.03 12.00 -35.20
C ASP A 85 -37.85 12.79 -34.64
N ARG A 86 -38.08 13.85 -33.85
CA ARG A 86 -36.98 14.54 -33.18
C ARG A 86 -36.30 13.69 -32.10
N TRP A 87 -37.05 12.89 -31.35
CA TRP A 87 -36.45 11.94 -30.39
C TRP A 87 -35.73 10.79 -31.10
N LYS A 88 -36.25 10.32 -32.24
CA LYS A 88 -35.52 9.39 -33.12
C LYS A 88 -34.23 10.02 -33.65
N GLU A 89 -34.24 11.27 -34.08
CA GLU A 89 -33.04 11.98 -34.53
C GLU A 89 -32.01 12.14 -33.41
N ILE A 90 -32.42 12.47 -32.18
CA ILE A 90 -31.49 12.58 -31.03
C ILE A 90 -30.92 11.21 -30.65
N THR A 91 -31.76 10.17 -30.62
CA THR A 91 -31.31 8.81 -30.30
C THR A 91 -30.46 8.21 -31.41
N GLN A 92 -30.79 8.48 -32.67
CA GLN A 92 -30.02 8.07 -33.83
C GLN A 92 -28.70 8.84 -33.91
N ALA A 93 -28.67 10.15 -33.72
CA ALA A 93 -27.44 10.93 -33.66
C ALA A 93 -26.55 10.50 -32.47
N SER A 94 -27.14 10.18 -31.32
CA SER A 94 -26.40 9.65 -30.18
C SER A 94 -25.88 8.24 -30.44
N ALA A 95 -26.66 7.38 -31.10
CA ALA A 95 -26.25 6.04 -31.50
C ALA A 95 -25.18 6.08 -32.60
N GLU A 96 -25.29 6.98 -33.57
CA GLU A 96 -24.30 7.23 -34.62
C GLU A 96 -23.02 7.80 -34.03
N LYS A 97 -23.11 8.72 -33.06
CA LYS A 97 -21.94 9.21 -32.32
C LYS A 97 -21.28 8.09 -31.51
N TYR A 98 -22.04 7.31 -30.76
CA TYR A 98 -21.53 6.17 -30.00
C TYR A 98 -20.92 5.10 -30.91
N ASN A 99 -21.55 4.83 -32.05
CA ASN A 99 -21.03 3.89 -33.05
C ASN A 99 -19.83 4.45 -33.80
N ALA A 100 -19.72 5.76 -34.02
CA ALA A 100 -18.54 6.40 -34.60
C ALA A 100 -17.36 6.38 -33.62
N GLU A 101 -17.60 6.66 -32.33
CA GLU A 101 -16.62 6.52 -31.26
C GLU A 101 -16.19 5.05 -31.06
N ARG A 102 -17.10 4.10 -31.30
CA ARG A 102 -16.82 2.65 -31.23
C ARG A 102 -16.24 2.07 -32.53
N ALA A 103 -16.43 2.74 -33.67
CA ALA A 103 -15.85 2.38 -34.96
C ALA A 103 -14.41 2.86 -35.09
N GLU A 104 -13.88 3.60 -34.11
CA GLU A 104 -12.44 3.61 -33.90
C GLU A 104 -11.97 2.17 -33.75
N PRO A 105 -10.99 1.72 -34.56
CA PRO A 105 -10.53 0.35 -34.53
C PRO A 105 -10.19 0.00 -33.09
N GLU A 106 -10.80 -1.08 -32.58
CA GLU A 106 -10.58 -1.61 -31.25
C GLU A 106 -9.08 -1.54 -31.00
N GLN A 107 -8.67 -0.61 -30.13
CA GLN A 107 -7.29 -0.18 -30.05
C GLN A 107 -6.50 -1.43 -29.68
N GLU A 108 -5.77 -2.00 -30.64
CA GLU A 108 -4.95 -3.19 -30.40
C GLU A 108 -4.01 -2.80 -29.28
N ILE A 109 -4.32 -3.25 -28.06
CA ILE A 109 -3.46 -3.05 -26.91
C ILE A 109 -2.19 -3.81 -27.30
N PRO A 110 -1.08 -3.12 -27.64
CA PRO A 110 0.08 -3.81 -28.15
C PRO A 110 0.53 -4.77 -27.07
N VAL A 111 0.89 -6.01 -27.43
CA VAL A 111 1.46 -6.98 -26.47
C VAL A 111 2.67 -6.37 -25.73
N ASP A 112 3.29 -5.41 -26.41
CA ASP A 112 4.35 -4.53 -26.00
C ASP A 112 3.97 -3.59 -24.84
N TRP A 113 2.69 -3.34 -24.50
CA TRP A 113 2.31 -2.49 -23.37
C TRP A 113 2.79 -3.09 -22.04
N ILE A 114 2.71 -4.43 -21.91
CA ILE A 114 3.28 -5.15 -20.76
C ILE A 114 4.81 -4.95 -20.72
N LEU A 115 5.45 -4.99 -21.89
CA LEU A 115 6.90 -4.76 -22.02
C LEU A 115 7.26 -3.28 -21.87
N GLN A 116 6.35 -2.36 -22.13
CA GLN A 116 6.52 -0.93 -21.97
C GLN A 116 6.43 -0.57 -20.50
N GLY A 117 5.52 -1.17 -19.74
CA GLY A 117 5.53 -1.09 -18.28
C GLY A 117 6.85 -1.60 -17.68
N GLN A 118 7.40 -2.71 -18.22
CA GLN A 118 8.71 -3.21 -17.81
C GLN A 118 9.86 -2.27 -18.21
N LYS A 119 9.84 -1.71 -19.42
CA LYS A 119 10.84 -0.72 -19.88
C LYS A 119 10.76 0.60 -19.12
N GLU A 120 9.56 1.06 -18.78
CA GLU A 120 9.34 2.25 -17.95
C GLU A 120 9.81 2.00 -16.52
N MET A 121 9.58 0.80 -15.98
CA MET A 121 10.15 0.35 -14.71
C MET A 121 11.70 0.30 -14.77
N GLU A 122 12.28 -0.28 -15.81
CA GLU A 122 13.74 -0.37 -15.98
C GLU A 122 14.38 1.01 -16.24
N ALA A 123 13.71 1.90 -16.99
CA ALA A 123 14.16 3.26 -17.27
C ALA A 123 14.04 4.20 -16.06
N HIS A 124 13.09 3.94 -15.17
CA HIS A 124 12.90 4.61 -13.89
C HIS A 124 13.29 3.71 -12.71
N GLY A 125 14.35 2.92 -12.85
CA GLY A 125 14.80 1.98 -11.82
C GLY A 125 15.03 2.60 -10.44
N ASP A 126 15.34 3.90 -10.39
CA ASP A 126 15.53 4.68 -9.16
C ASP A 126 14.22 5.31 -8.61
N ASP A 127 13.12 5.28 -9.37
CA ASP A 127 11.85 5.97 -9.08
C ASP A 127 10.66 5.01 -8.92
N ILE A 128 10.87 3.70 -9.03
CA ILE A 128 9.88 2.69 -8.64
C ILE A 128 9.77 2.70 -7.12
N ARG A 129 8.85 3.52 -6.62
CA ARG A 129 8.42 3.52 -5.22
C ARG A 129 7.74 2.19 -4.92
N TRP A 130 8.43 1.30 -4.20
CA TRP A 130 7.82 0.08 -3.69
C TRP A 130 6.66 0.47 -2.77
N ALA A 131 5.55 -0.28 -2.85
CA ALA A 131 4.35 -0.02 -2.04
C ALA A 131 4.72 0.04 -0.54
N GLY A 132 4.82 1.26 0.00
CA GLY A 132 5.37 1.57 1.33
C GLY A 132 5.97 2.98 1.43
N ASP A 133 6.57 3.50 0.35
CA ASP A 133 7.28 4.79 0.36
C ASP A 133 6.37 6.02 0.42
N SER A 134 5.07 5.89 0.10
CA SER A 134 4.14 7.02 0.10
C SER A 134 3.76 7.53 1.49
N ILE A 135 4.05 6.78 2.57
CA ILE A 135 3.88 7.24 3.96
C ILE A 135 5.15 7.92 4.48
N ILE A 136 6.33 7.63 3.92
CA ILE A 136 7.62 8.24 4.28
C ILE A 136 8.07 9.22 3.19
N ALA A 137 7.12 9.88 2.52
CA ALA A 137 7.42 10.77 1.40
C ALA A 137 8.07 12.09 1.83
N ASP A 138 7.99 12.45 3.12
CA ASP A 138 8.71 13.61 3.63
C ASP A 138 10.04 13.18 4.28
N LYS A 139 11.08 13.07 3.44
CA LYS A 139 12.46 12.83 3.90
C LYS A 139 12.96 13.89 4.90
N SER A 140 12.27 15.04 5.03
CA SER A 140 12.63 16.06 6.01
C SER A 140 12.20 15.73 7.45
N ASN A 141 11.36 14.71 7.65
CA ASN A 141 10.82 14.31 8.96
C ASN A 141 11.21 12.90 9.43
N VAL A 142 12.25 12.30 8.86
CA VAL A 142 12.71 10.96 9.27
C VAL A 142 13.42 11.04 10.61
N THR A 143 12.95 10.28 11.59
CA THR A 143 13.60 10.17 12.90
C THR A 143 14.94 9.44 12.80
N PRO A 144 15.89 9.64 13.74
CA PRO A 144 17.16 8.91 13.74
C PRO A 144 16.99 7.37 13.73
N ALA A 145 15.93 6.86 14.38
CA ALA A 145 15.65 5.43 14.42
C ALA A 145 15.19 4.89 13.06
N GLU A 146 14.31 5.60 12.36
CA GLU A 146 13.86 5.22 11.01
C GLU A 146 15.02 5.26 10.02
N LYS A 147 15.86 6.30 10.09
CA LYS A 147 17.05 6.40 9.25
C LYS A 147 17.98 5.20 9.46
N LEU A 148 18.23 4.80 10.70
CA LEU A 148 19.07 3.64 11.02
C LEU A 148 18.49 2.34 10.42
N LEU A 149 17.17 2.15 10.48
CA LEU A 149 16.53 0.97 9.90
C LEU A 149 16.62 0.96 8.37
N MET A 150 16.52 2.13 7.73
CA MET A 150 16.76 2.28 6.30
C MET A 150 18.21 1.95 5.94
N ASP A 151 19.18 2.51 6.67
CA ASP A 151 20.61 2.23 6.47
C ASP A 151 20.90 0.72 6.67
N ALA A 152 20.27 0.07 7.65
CA ALA A 152 20.39 -1.37 7.86
C ALA A 152 19.79 -2.19 6.71
N LEU A 153 18.64 -1.78 6.19
CA LEU A 153 18.04 -2.42 5.01
C LEU A 153 18.96 -2.31 3.80
N ASP A 154 19.56 -1.15 3.57
CA ASP A 154 20.49 -0.93 2.47
C ASP A 154 21.76 -1.77 2.62
N VAL A 155 22.30 -1.88 3.83
CA VAL A 155 23.44 -2.78 4.12
C VAL A 155 23.08 -4.24 3.87
N VAL A 156 21.89 -4.70 4.26
CA VAL A 156 21.44 -6.07 3.97
C VAL A 156 21.34 -6.31 2.46
N ARG A 157 20.75 -5.35 1.72
CA ARG A 157 20.62 -5.40 0.25
C ARG A 157 21.97 -5.42 -0.44
N ASP A 158 22.93 -4.59 -0.01
CA ASP A 158 24.29 -4.54 -0.56
C ASP A 158 25.08 -5.83 -0.31
N ARG A 159 24.94 -6.43 0.88
CA ARG A 159 25.66 -7.65 1.26
C ARG A 159 25.12 -8.91 0.60
N ARG A 160 23.82 -8.96 0.31
CA ARG A 160 23.15 -10.13 -0.28
C ARG A 160 23.80 -10.66 -1.57
N PRO A 161 24.08 -9.84 -2.61
CA PRO A 161 24.74 -10.32 -3.83
C PRO A 161 26.21 -10.71 -3.60
N LYS A 162 26.88 -10.14 -2.59
CA LYS A 162 28.30 -10.39 -2.31
C LYS A 162 28.54 -11.72 -1.59
N TYR A 163 27.70 -12.04 -0.61
CA TYR A 163 27.90 -13.18 0.29
C TYR A 163 26.84 -14.29 0.13
N GLY A 164 25.77 -14.02 -0.61
CA GLY A 164 24.57 -14.86 -0.65
C GLY A 164 23.70 -14.67 0.59
N GLY A 165 22.67 -15.51 0.71
CA GLY A 165 21.82 -15.52 1.91
C GLY A 165 22.58 -15.99 3.16
N PRO A 166 22.18 -15.53 4.36
CA PRO A 166 22.89 -15.80 5.61
C PRO A 166 23.08 -17.30 5.85
N ARG A 167 22.07 -18.12 5.55
CA ARG A 167 22.14 -19.59 5.70
C ARG A 167 23.32 -20.22 4.96
N HIS A 168 23.64 -19.77 3.74
CA HIS A 168 24.71 -20.38 2.94
C HIS A 168 26.09 -20.16 3.55
N HIS A 169 26.33 -18.95 4.06
CA HIS A 169 27.60 -18.63 4.71
C HIS A 169 27.65 -19.20 6.12
N PHE A 170 26.58 -19.03 6.91
CA PHE A 170 26.51 -19.48 8.30
C PHE A 170 26.62 -20.99 8.41
N LYS A 171 25.95 -21.74 7.52
CA LYS A 171 26.04 -23.21 7.49
C LYS A 171 27.46 -23.72 7.32
N ARG A 172 28.26 -23.07 6.46
CA ARG A 172 29.68 -23.44 6.26
C ARG A 172 30.49 -23.17 7.51
N THR A 173 30.35 -21.98 8.08
CA THR A 173 31.05 -21.58 9.32
C THR A 173 30.70 -22.49 10.48
N ILE A 174 29.41 -22.73 10.71
CA ILE A 174 28.92 -23.59 11.77
C ILE A 174 29.30 -25.05 11.54
N GLY A 175 29.30 -25.53 10.30
CA GLY A 175 29.82 -26.85 9.96
C GLY A 175 31.29 -27.02 10.37
N MET A 176 32.14 -26.02 10.11
CA MET A 176 33.54 -26.04 10.54
C MET A 176 33.68 -26.00 12.07
N ILE A 177 32.89 -25.17 12.76
CA ILE A 177 32.92 -25.06 14.22
C ILE A 177 32.47 -26.36 14.87
N ASN A 178 31.34 -26.91 14.43
CA ASN A 178 30.83 -28.19 14.93
C ASN A 178 31.83 -29.32 14.69
N ALA A 179 32.55 -29.33 13.57
CA ALA A 179 33.59 -30.32 13.31
C ALA A 179 34.82 -30.14 14.22
N ALA A 180 35.25 -28.90 14.45
CA ALA A 180 36.45 -28.60 15.23
C ALA A 180 36.26 -28.75 16.75
N PHE A 181 35.03 -28.54 17.24
CA PHE A 181 34.73 -28.47 18.68
C PHE A 181 33.63 -29.45 19.11
N ALA A 182 33.39 -30.52 18.34
CA ALA A 182 32.31 -31.47 18.59
C ALA A 182 32.34 -32.08 20.01
N ASP A 183 33.54 -32.31 20.54
CA ASP A 183 33.80 -32.94 21.82
C ASP A 183 33.53 -32.02 23.03
N VAL A 184 33.59 -30.71 22.83
CA VAL A 184 33.36 -29.71 23.89
C VAL A 184 31.97 -29.08 23.84
N LEU A 185 31.30 -29.13 22.68
CA LEU A 185 29.98 -28.56 22.50
C LEU A 185 28.90 -29.45 23.15
N LYS A 186 28.00 -28.85 23.94
CA LYS A 186 26.87 -29.56 24.56
C LYS A 186 25.87 -30.10 23.53
N ARG A 187 25.78 -29.43 22.37
CA ARG A 187 25.01 -29.82 21.19
C ARG A 187 25.64 -29.17 19.96
N PRO A 188 25.42 -29.72 18.75
CA PRO A 188 25.75 -29.01 17.52
C PRO A 188 25.08 -27.64 17.50
N LEU A 189 25.82 -26.64 17.05
CA LEU A 189 25.32 -25.29 16.82
C LEU A 189 24.55 -25.25 15.49
N THR A 190 23.60 -24.32 15.39
CA THR A 190 22.81 -24.05 14.18
C THR A 190 23.19 -22.71 13.55
N GLU A 191 22.69 -22.45 12.35
CA GLU A 191 22.83 -21.14 11.69
C GLU A 191 22.18 -20.01 12.51
N SER A 192 21.07 -20.28 13.19
CA SER A 192 20.40 -19.34 14.09
C SER A 192 21.27 -19.01 15.32
N ASP A 193 21.94 -20.01 15.90
CA ASP A 193 22.91 -19.76 16.99
C ASP A 193 24.04 -18.82 16.53
N TRP A 194 24.50 -18.96 15.27
CA TRP A 194 25.52 -18.08 14.72
C TRP A 194 25.06 -16.62 14.62
N ALA A 195 23.84 -16.38 14.17
CA ALA A 195 23.28 -15.02 14.10
C ALA A 195 23.21 -14.36 15.49
N ILE A 196 22.85 -15.14 16.52
CA ILE A 196 22.85 -14.69 17.91
C ILE A 196 24.28 -14.38 18.39
N PHE A 197 25.26 -15.26 18.13
CA PHE A 197 26.66 -15.01 18.49
C PHE A 197 27.21 -13.74 17.83
N MET A 198 26.91 -13.51 16.56
CA MET A 198 27.31 -12.29 15.87
C MET A 198 26.64 -11.05 16.46
N THR A 199 25.39 -11.15 16.89
CA THR A 199 24.71 -10.08 17.62
C THR A 199 25.43 -9.77 18.94
N PHE A 200 25.82 -10.78 19.71
CA PHE A 200 26.60 -10.59 20.93
C PHE A 200 27.99 -9.98 20.68
N ASP A 201 28.72 -10.38 19.64
CA ASP A 201 29.99 -9.74 19.24
C ASP A 201 29.78 -8.23 18.97
N LYS A 202 28.69 -7.88 18.28
CA LYS A 202 28.38 -6.48 17.97
C LYS A 202 27.97 -5.67 19.20
N VAL A 203 27.20 -6.25 20.13
CA VAL A 203 26.92 -5.62 21.43
C VAL A 203 28.22 -5.40 22.20
N ALA A 204 29.08 -6.41 22.30
CA ALA A 204 30.36 -6.31 23.01
C ALA A 204 31.25 -5.21 22.41
N ARG A 205 31.36 -5.13 21.09
CA ARG A 205 32.09 -4.04 20.40
C ARG A 205 31.47 -2.67 20.65
N PHE A 206 30.15 -2.56 20.64
CA PHE A 206 29.45 -1.29 20.89
C PHE A 206 29.63 -0.80 22.33
N LEU A 207 29.82 -1.70 23.30
CA LEU A 207 30.14 -1.36 24.68
C LEU A 207 31.63 -1.01 24.88
N GLY A 208 32.48 -1.27 23.88
CA GLY A 208 33.91 -0.96 23.91
C GLY A 208 34.21 0.55 23.85
N PRO A 209 35.49 0.93 24.03
CA PRO A 209 35.91 2.33 24.06
C PRO A 209 35.78 3.05 22.70
N ASN A 210 35.82 2.31 21.59
CA ASN A 210 35.79 2.84 20.22
C ASN A 210 34.44 2.55 19.55
N LYS A 211 33.42 3.34 19.89
CA LYS A 211 32.09 3.18 19.30
C LYS A 211 32.08 3.70 17.88
N THR A 212 31.55 2.90 16.96
CA THR A 212 31.28 3.30 15.57
C THR A 212 29.78 3.56 15.37
N ALA A 213 29.44 4.42 14.42
CA ALA A 213 28.05 4.65 14.01
C ALA A 213 27.39 3.39 13.44
N ASP A 214 28.19 2.46 12.91
CA ASP A 214 27.71 1.22 12.29
C ASP A 214 27.27 0.15 13.29
N GLY A 215 27.59 0.29 14.58
CA GLY A 215 27.28 -0.71 15.59
C GLY A 215 25.79 -1.08 15.63
N PRO A 216 24.88 -0.10 15.78
CA PRO A 216 23.44 -0.34 15.71
C PRO A 216 22.95 -0.90 14.37
N ILE A 217 23.59 -0.52 13.25
CA ILE A 217 23.27 -1.02 11.91
C ILE A 217 23.59 -2.51 11.82
N ASP A 218 24.78 -2.92 12.27
CA ASP A 218 25.18 -4.33 12.31
C ASP A 218 24.25 -5.16 13.21
N LEU A 219 23.79 -4.61 14.35
CA LEU A 219 22.83 -5.28 15.23
C LEU A 219 21.50 -5.54 14.52
N ALA A 220 20.94 -4.53 13.85
CA ALA A 220 19.72 -4.69 13.06
C ALA A 220 19.91 -5.69 11.92
N GLY A 221 21.06 -5.65 11.24
CA GLY A 221 21.39 -6.59 10.16
C GLY A 221 21.47 -8.05 10.63
N TYR A 222 22.09 -8.33 11.78
CA TYR A 222 22.13 -9.70 12.31
C TYR A 222 20.79 -10.18 12.87
N ALA A 223 19.97 -9.28 13.43
CA ALA A 223 18.59 -9.60 13.80
C ALA A 223 17.76 -10.01 12.57
N ALA A 224 17.91 -9.30 11.45
CA ALA A 224 17.28 -9.69 10.18
C ALA A 224 17.79 -11.05 9.67
N CYS A 225 19.10 -11.31 9.77
CA CYS A 225 19.68 -12.61 9.40
C CYS A 225 19.13 -13.76 10.26
N LEU A 226 18.89 -13.53 11.56
CA LEU A 226 18.28 -14.51 12.46
C LEU A 226 16.85 -14.85 12.01
N ALA A 227 16.03 -13.84 11.71
CA ALA A 227 14.67 -14.06 11.22
C ALA A 227 14.65 -14.89 9.92
N GLU A 228 15.58 -14.65 9.00
CA GLU A 228 15.73 -15.48 7.80
C GLU A 228 16.14 -16.93 8.11
N CYS A 229 16.97 -17.16 9.13
CA CYS A 229 17.34 -18.52 9.53
C CYS A 229 16.15 -19.26 10.14
N GLU A 230 15.40 -18.62 11.05
CA GLU A 230 14.25 -19.21 11.74
C GLU A 230 13.06 -19.48 10.81
N SER A 231 12.75 -18.54 9.90
CA SER A 231 11.66 -18.70 8.93
C SER A 231 11.81 -19.93 8.03
N ALA A 232 13.04 -20.37 7.80
CA ALA A 232 13.34 -21.49 6.92
C ALA A 232 13.51 -22.83 7.66
N GLU A 233 13.43 -22.83 9.00
CA GLU A 233 13.28 -24.02 9.85
C GLU A 233 11.81 -24.38 10.09
N ALA A 234 10.89 -23.43 9.87
CA ALA A 234 9.44 -23.60 10.05
C ALA A 234 8.72 -24.32 8.88
N VAL A 235 9.47 -24.76 7.87
CA VAL A 235 9.00 -25.48 6.66
C VAL A 235 9.59 -26.89 6.65
#